data_AF-A0A4R0ZIG6-F1
#
_entry.id   AF-A0A4R0ZIG6-F1
#
_cell.length_a   1.000
_cell.length_b   1.000
_cell.length_c   1.000
_cell.angle_alpha   90.00
_cell.angle_beta   90.00
_cell.angle_gamma   90.00
#
_symmetry.space_group_name_H-M   'P 1'
#
loop_
_entity.id
_entity.type
_entity.pdbx_description
1 polymer ?
#
loop_
_entity_poly.entity_id
_entity_poly.type
_entity_poly.pdbx_seq_one_letter_code
_entity_poly.pdbx_strand_id
1 'polypeptide(L)'
;MTKSSVTTTIQWFIFILATNIVPPLAIAALFELSPAETMTFISRSLFIFALFSIIQTLFGHRLPILEGPAGIWWGVFTLYASIGPALYGSGQETLQALGFMLFLSGVLGVVMTVTGLLRRMLSLFTPQVLGVYMILLVLQLSGAVIKGGFGVSEDGINIVQAVATAGLVLFALTLERSRFKQYGLVMTLFVGFGLFNLLGLGNPIVRSDSFFLVPELFPFGAWVWDWNLLPTAFVITLLLMTNVLANIKLIERIVSSRTKQQVEGNVAASGVVSGVSQMVAGLFGTPGPVAISGTAGFLSSTESVHRAPHLVAHGLMMVLALIGPFVSLIASIPAAVGYAIVTPLIATMIIIGINEAAFELNQKTASLTVGLPLVIGAGAMLLPPGAMNDLPPLLATVFSNGLVLGTVVALTTAILSRIHD
;
A
#
# COMPACT_ATOMS: atom_id res chain seq x y z
N MET A 1 24.39 19.01 -2.75
CA MET A 1 24.05 17.69 -2.15
C MET A 1 25.35 17.00 -1.77
N THR A 2 25.46 16.47 -0.55
CA THR A 2 26.59 15.62 -0.15
C THR A 2 26.48 14.25 -0.88
N LYS A 3 27.59 13.51 -1.05
CA LYS A 3 27.57 12.16 -1.68
C LYS A 3 26.54 11.22 -1.02
N SER A 4 26.38 11.30 0.30
CA SER A 4 25.38 10.56 1.07
C SER A 4 23.93 10.89 0.64
N SER A 5 23.62 12.15 0.33
CA SER A 5 22.29 12.57 -0.09
C SER A 5 21.87 12.02 -1.45
N VAL A 6 22.82 11.79 -2.37
CA VAL A 6 22.54 11.21 -3.70
C VAL A 6 22.17 9.73 -3.56
N THR A 7 22.96 8.97 -2.81
CA THR A 7 22.69 7.55 -2.56
C THR A 7 21.33 7.34 -1.91
N THR A 8 20.98 8.11 -0.88
CA THR A 8 19.66 8.02 -0.24
C THR A 8 18.52 8.39 -1.20
N THR A 9 18.73 9.36 -2.10
CA THR A 9 17.72 9.73 -3.10
C THR A 9 17.48 8.58 -4.08
N ILE A 10 18.55 7.93 -4.53
CA ILE A 10 18.47 6.73 -5.38
C ILE A 10 17.72 5.62 -4.65
N GLN A 11 18.06 5.34 -3.38
CA GLN A 11 17.36 4.36 -2.53
C GLN A 11 15.86 4.62 -2.44
N TRP A 12 15.47 5.86 -2.15
CA TRP A 12 14.07 6.27 -2.15
C TRP A 12 13.42 6.02 -3.51
N PHE A 13 14.07 6.43 -4.60
CA PHE A 13 13.52 6.27 -5.94
C PHE A 13 13.19 4.81 -6.26
N ILE A 14 14.08 3.88 -5.92
CA ILE A 14 13.84 2.44 -6.16
C ILE A 14 12.79 1.89 -5.21
N PHE A 15 12.80 2.32 -3.94
CA PHE A 15 11.79 1.88 -2.98
C PHE A 15 10.39 2.32 -3.41
N ILE A 16 10.25 3.57 -3.87
CA ILE A 16 9.02 4.09 -4.47
C ILE A 16 8.63 3.23 -5.67
N LEU A 17 9.56 3.02 -6.60
CA LEU A 17 9.33 2.24 -7.82
C LEU A 17 8.82 0.83 -7.48
N ALA A 18 9.56 0.07 -6.68
CA ALA A 18 9.23 -1.32 -6.34
C ALA A 18 7.90 -1.45 -5.59
N THR A 19 7.59 -0.51 -4.70
CA THR A 19 6.40 -0.55 -3.85
C THR A 19 5.14 -0.10 -4.59
N ASN A 20 5.27 0.84 -5.52
CA ASN A 20 4.13 1.48 -6.17
C ASN A 20 3.77 0.87 -7.54
N ILE A 21 4.63 0.06 -8.16
CA ILE A 21 4.32 -0.59 -9.45
C ILE A 21 3.39 -1.81 -9.29
N VAL A 22 3.64 -2.65 -8.28
CA VAL A 22 3.03 -3.98 -8.21
C VAL A 22 1.49 -3.92 -8.10
N PRO A 23 0.90 -3.10 -7.21
CA PRO A 23 -0.55 -3.12 -7.06
C PRO A 23 -1.31 -2.59 -8.30
N PRO A 24 -0.89 -1.49 -8.97
CA PRO A 24 -1.49 -1.11 -10.25
C PRO A 24 -1.39 -2.20 -11.33
N LEU A 25 -0.26 -2.91 -11.45
CA LEU A 25 -0.15 -4.04 -12.37
C LEU A 25 -1.13 -5.17 -12.03
N ALA A 26 -1.24 -5.52 -10.75
CA ALA A 26 -2.17 -6.56 -10.29
C ALA A 26 -3.63 -6.18 -10.56
N ILE A 27 -4.00 -4.92 -10.30
CA ILE A 27 -5.35 -4.41 -10.58
C ILE A 27 -5.63 -4.39 -12.08
N ALA A 28 -4.67 -3.94 -12.90
CA ALA A 28 -4.83 -3.95 -14.36
C ALA A 28 -5.07 -5.36 -14.90
N ALA A 29 -4.35 -6.37 -14.38
CA ALA A 29 -4.55 -7.76 -14.74
C ALA A 29 -5.92 -8.31 -14.30
N LEU A 30 -6.40 -7.94 -13.10
CA LEU A 30 -7.71 -8.37 -12.58
C LEU A 30 -8.89 -7.86 -13.43
N PHE A 31 -8.74 -6.69 -14.05
CA PHE A 31 -9.74 -6.09 -14.93
C PHE A 31 -9.44 -6.36 -16.41
N GLU A 32 -8.47 -7.23 -16.71
CA GLU A 32 -8.08 -7.63 -18.06
C GLU A 32 -7.78 -6.43 -18.98
N LEU A 33 -7.21 -5.37 -18.42
CA LEU A 33 -6.86 -4.16 -19.17
C LEU A 33 -5.88 -4.50 -20.29
N SER A 34 -6.09 -3.91 -21.47
CA SER A 34 -5.16 -4.06 -22.57
C SER A 34 -3.76 -3.56 -22.20
N PRO A 35 -2.70 -3.95 -22.92
CA PRO A 35 -1.34 -3.49 -22.61
C PRO A 35 -1.20 -1.96 -22.66
N ALA A 36 -1.96 -1.27 -23.53
CA ALA A 36 -1.97 0.19 -23.61
C ALA A 36 -2.71 0.84 -22.42
N GLU A 37 -3.86 0.29 -22.02
CA GLU A 37 -4.60 0.74 -20.84
C GLU A 37 -3.81 0.49 -19.55
N THR A 38 -3.12 -0.65 -19.45
CA THR A 38 -2.23 -0.96 -18.33
C THR A 38 -1.11 0.08 -18.22
N MET A 39 -0.48 0.43 -19.34
CA MET A 39 0.57 1.46 -19.37
C MET A 39 0.05 2.81 -18.87
N THR A 40 -1.10 3.28 -19.39
CA THR A 40 -1.68 4.56 -18.96
C THR A 40 -2.18 4.53 -17.52
N PHE A 41 -2.74 3.42 -17.06
CA PHE A 41 -3.14 3.21 -15.66
C PHE A 41 -1.96 3.27 -14.69
N ILE A 42 -0.82 2.64 -15.03
CA ILE A 42 0.42 2.71 -14.24
C ILE A 42 0.96 4.14 -14.23
N SER A 43 1.01 4.81 -15.40
CA SER A 43 1.42 6.21 -15.51
C SER A 43 0.64 7.11 -14.55
N ARG A 44 -0.71 7.08 -14.63
CA ARG A 44 -1.58 7.87 -13.75
C ARG A 44 -1.36 7.50 -12.27
N SER A 45 -1.26 6.22 -11.95
CA SER A 45 -1.07 5.75 -10.57
C SER A 45 0.24 6.28 -9.97
N LEU A 46 1.36 6.08 -10.67
CA LEU A 46 2.67 6.56 -10.22
C LEU A 46 2.72 8.09 -10.09
N PHE A 47 2.08 8.81 -11.02
CA PHE A 47 1.96 10.25 -10.97
C PHE A 47 1.20 10.73 -9.73
N ILE A 48 0.01 10.18 -9.47
CA ILE A 48 -0.82 10.53 -8.31
C ILE A 48 -0.13 10.18 -6.99
N PHE A 49 0.50 9.01 -6.88
CA PHE A 49 1.25 8.61 -5.69
C PHE A 49 2.41 9.56 -5.40
N ALA A 50 3.16 9.93 -6.44
CA ALA A 50 4.28 10.85 -6.30
C ALA A 50 3.84 12.26 -5.92
N LEU A 51 2.78 12.76 -6.57
CA LEU A 51 2.19 14.07 -6.29
C LEU A 51 1.74 14.15 -4.82
N PHE A 52 0.97 13.18 -4.34
CA PHE A 52 0.47 13.22 -2.96
C PHE A 52 1.52 12.91 -1.90
N SER A 53 2.56 12.12 -2.22
CA SER A 53 3.73 11.99 -1.35
C SER A 53 4.43 13.33 -1.14
N ILE A 54 4.57 14.16 -2.18
CA ILE A 54 5.13 15.51 -2.09
C ILE A 54 4.21 16.41 -1.26
N ILE A 55 2.91 16.45 -1.58
CA ILE A 55 1.94 17.30 -0.88
C ILE A 55 1.85 16.94 0.61
N GLN A 56 1.81 15.65 0.96
CA GLN A 56 1.81 15.20 2.35
C GLN A 56 3.10 15.58 3.09
N THR A 57 4.25 15.47 2.41
CA THR A 57 5.55 15.82 3.02
C THR A 57 5.73 17.32 3.22
N LEU A 58 5.13 18.16 2.38
CA LEU A 58 5.23 19.62 2.47
C LEU A 58 4.13 20.23 3.35
N PHE A 59 2.88 19.80 3.13
CA PHE A 59 1.68 20.45 3.68
C PHE A 59 0.87 19.55 4.61
N GLY A 60 0.89 18.23 4.40
CA GLY A 60 0.18 17.26 5.22
C GLY A 60 0.94 16.86 6.49
N HIS A 61 1.28 15.57 6.65
CA HIS A 61 1.94 15.09 7.87
C HIS A 61 3.35 15.64 8.09
N ARG A 62 4.05 16.12 7.05
CA ARG A 62 5.43 16.62 7.14
C ARG A 62 6.39 15.57 7.68
N LEU A 63 6.42 14.38 7.10
CA LEU A 63 7.32 13.27 7.47
C LEU A 63 7.79 12.61 6.17
N PRO A 64 8.90 11.84 6.17
CA PRO A 64 9.33 11.11 4.98
C PRO A 64 8.53 9.79 4.87
N ILE A 65 7.24 9.90 4.55
CA ILE A 65 6.32 8.76 4.39
C ILE A 65 5.98 8.62 2.91
N LEU A 66 6.17 7.42 2.37
CA LEU A 66 5.70 7.08 1.03
C LEU A 66 4.18 7.05 1.03
N GLU A 67 3.55 7.84 0.17
CA GLU A 67 2.15 7.64 -0.21
C GLU A 67 2.11 6.72 -1.43
N GLY A 68 1.35 5.64 -1.32
CA GLY A 68 1.30 4.60 -2.33
C GLY A 68 -0.04 3.86 -2.32
N PRO A 69 -0.16 2.78 -3.10
CA PRO A 69 -1.42 2.06 -3.25
C PRO A 69 -1.89 1.46 -1.92
N ALA A 70 -3.10 1.82 -1.48
CA ALA A 70 -3.64 1.25 -0.25
C ALA A 70 -3.97 -0.24 -0.42
N GLY A 71 -3.49 -1.07 0.50
CA GLY A 71 -3.84 -2.50 0.53
C GLY A 71 -5.35 -2.75 0.67
N ILE A 72 -6.07 -1.86 1.37
CA ILE A 72 -7.53 -1.91 1.47
C ILE A 72 -8.17 -1.70 0.09
N TRP A 73 -7.71 -0.71 -0.68
CA TRP A 73 -8.19 -0.50 -2.04
C TRP A 73 -7.88 -1.69 -2.93
N TRP A 74 -6.69 -2.28 -2.83
CA TRP A 74 -6.38 -3.49 -3.59
C TRP A 74 -7.37 -4.63 -3.30
N GLY A 75 -7.72 -4.87 -2.04
CA GLY A 75 -8.76 -5.84 -1.67
C GLY A 75 -10.14 -5.50 -2.28
N VAL A 76 -10.51 -4.22 -2.29
CA VAL A 76 -11.76 -3.74 -2.89
C VAL A 76 -11.76 -3.93 -4.41
N PHE A 77 -10.70 -3.53 -5.11
CA PHE A 77 -10.55 -3.76 -6.56
C PHE A 77 -10.61 -5.27 -6.87
N THR A 78 -9.99 -6.12 -6.05
CA THR A 78 -10.04 -7.58 -6.23
C THR A 78 -11.46 -8.13 -6.07
N LEU A 79 -12.16 -7.72 -5.01
CA LEU A 79 -13.54 -8.14 -4.78
C LEU A 79 -14.45 -7.72 -5.93
N TYR A 80 -14.37 -6.45 -6.34
CA TYR A 80 -15.21 -5.89 -7.39
C TYR A 80 -14.81 -6.37 -8.79
N ALA A 81 -13.58 -6.80 -9.04
CA ALA A 81 -13.24 -7.51 -10.27
C ALA A 81 -14.07 -8.81 -10.41
N SER A 82 -14.33 -9.51 -9.30
CA SER A 82 -15.11 -10.75 -9.30
C SER A 82 -16.63 -10.54 -9.33
N ILE A 83 -17.16 -9.61 -8.53
CA ILE A 83 -18.62 -9.42 -8.41
C ILE A 83 -19.16 -8.28 -9.29
N GLY A 84 -18.31 -7.32 -9.64
CA GLY A 84 -18.67 -6.07 -10.29
C GLY A 84 -19.27 -6.25 -11.69
N PRO A 85 -18.72 -7.10 -12.58
CA PRO A 85 -19.32 -7.33 -13.90
C PRO A 85 -20.77 -7.81 -13.81
N ALA A 86 -21.12 -8.62 -12.81
CA ALA A 86 -22.50 -9.05 -12.57
C ALA A 86 -23.40 -7.93 -12.01
N LEU A 87 -22.83 -7.01 -11.22
CA LEU A 87 -23.55 -5.90 -10.60
C LEU A 87 -23.77 -4.72 -11.57
N TYR A 88 -22.77 -4.43 -12.41
CA TYR A 88 -22.72 -3.21 -13.22
C TYR A 88 -22.78 -3.48 -14.73
N GLY A 89 -22.61 -4.72 -15.18
CA GLY A 89 -22.67 -5.13 -16.59
C GLY A 89 -21.30 -5.41 -17.22
N SER A 90 -20.26 -4.70 -16.79
CA SER A 90 -18.90 -4.84 -17.32
C SER A 90 -17.81 -4.49 -16.30
N GLY A 91 -16.58 -4.92 -16.58
CA GLY A 91 -15.39 -4.53 -15.81
C GLY A 91 -15.13 -3.01 -15.88
N GLN A 92 -15.42 -2.39 -17.02
CA GLN A 92 -15.27 -0.94 -17.19
C GLN A 92 -16.26 -0.14 -16.33
N GLU A 93 -17.55 -0.50 -16.33
CA GLU A 93 -18.56 0.15 -15.48
C GLU A 93 -18.28 -0.09 -13.99
N THR A 94 -17.70 -1.25 -13.66
CA THR A 94 -17.20 -1.51 -12.30
C THR A 94 -16.10 -0.54 -11.91
N LEU A 95 -15.12 -0.27 -12.78
CA LEU A 95 -14.07 0.73 -12.52
C LEU A 95 -14.63 2.15 -12.40
N GLN A 96 -15.68 2.49 -13.17
CA GLN A 96 -16.39 3.77 -13.05
C GLN A 96 -17.07 3.90 -11.67
N ALA A 97 -17.73 2.84 -11.19
CA ALA A 97 -18.35 2.79 -9.86
C ALA A 97 -17.30 2.87 -8.73
N LEU A 98 -16.16 2.19 -8.87
CA LEU A 98 -15.03 2.29 -7.95
C LEU A 98 -14.41 3.69 -7.92
N GLY A 99 -14.35 4.38 -9.07
CA GLY A 99 -13.94 5.78 -9.14
C GLY A 99 -14.83 6.70 -8.29
N PHE A 100 -16.16 6.50 -8.36
CA PHE A 100 -17.12 7.21 -7.51
C PHE A 100 -16.94 6.86 -6.03
N MET A 101 -16.73 5.59 -5.71
CA MET A 101 -16.50 5.12 -4.34
C MET A 101 -15.24 5.74 -3.70
N LEU A 102 -14.14 5.83 -4.46
CA LEU A 102 -12.91 6.53 -4.06
C LEU A 102 -13.19 8.01 -3.78
N PHE A 103 -13.97 8.67 -4.64
CA PHE A 103 -14.37 10.05 -4.43
C PHE A 103 -15.18 10.25 -3.16
N LEU A 104 -16.20 9.40 -2.93
CA LEU A 104 -16.98 9.40 -1.68
C LEU A 104 -16.08 9.18 -0.47
N SER A 105 -15.14 8.24 -0.55
CA SER A 105 -14.18 7.99 0.53
C SER A 105 -13.36 9.24 0.85
N GLY A 106 -12.94 9.97 -0.18
CA GLY A 106 -12.22 11.23 0.00
C GLY A 106 -13.01 12.33 0.68
N VAL A 107 -14.26 12.52 0.25
CA VAL A 107 -15.20 13.47 0.89
C VAL A 107 -15.39 13.11 2.36
N LEU A 108 -15.66 11.83 2.66
CA LEU A 108 -15.82 11.34 4.02
C LEU A 108 -14.55 11.54 4.84
N GLY A 109 -13.36 11.34 4.26
CA GLY A 109 -12.08 11.51 4.94
C GLY A 109 -11.84 12.96 5.36
N VAL A 110 -12.16 13.92 4.48
CA VAL A 110 -12.11 15.35 4.81
C VAL A 110 -13.09 15.68 5.92
N VAL A 111 -14.34 15.22 5.83
CA VAL A 111 -15.38 15.47 6.84
C VAL A 111 -14.98 14.89 8.20
N MET A 112 -14.50 13.64 8.26
CA MET A 112 -14.03 12.99 9.48
C MET A 112 -12.86 13.74 10.12
N THR A 113 -11.98 14.30 9.30
CA THR A 113 -10.81 15.05 9.79
C THR A 113 -11.24 16.41 10.36
N VAL A 114 -12.04 17.17 9.62
CA VAL A 114 -12.51 18.51 10.01
C VAL A 114 -13.41 18.46 11.24
N THR A 115 -14.25 17.41 11.37
CA THR A 115 -15.09 17.18 12.57
C THR A 115 -14.29 16.73 13.80
N GLY A 116 -12.99 16.45 13.65
CA GLY A 116 -12.11 16.04 14.72
C GLY A 116 -12.23 14.56 15.11
N LEU A 117 -12.92 13.73 14.32
CA LEU A 117 -12.98 12.28 14.56
C LEU A 117 -11.58 11.67 14.56
N LEU A 118 -10.75 12.03 13.59
CA LEU A 118 -9.37 11.58 13.51
C LEU A 118 -8.56 11.93 14.77
N ARG A 119 -8.78 13.13 15.33
CA ARG A 119 -8.14 13.57 16.57
C ARG A 119 -8.57 12.72 17.77
N ARG A 120 -9.84 12.31 17.85
CA ARG A 120 -10.34 11.44 18.92
C ARG A 120 -9.74 10.04 18.83
N MET A 121 -9.58 9.54 17.61
CA MET A 121 -8.97 8.24 17.34
C MET A 121 -7.49 8.19 17.73
N LEU A 122 -6.75 9.31 17.73
CA LEU A 122 -5.34 9.39 18.19
C LEU A 122 -5.07 8.63 19.48
N SER A 123 -5.98 8.80 20.44
CA SER A 123 -5.82 8.22 21.77
C SER A 123 -5.84 6.69 21.73
N LEU A 124 -6.40 6.05 20.71
CA LEU A 124 -6.60 4.61 20.65
C LEU A 124 -5.40 3.84 20.09
N PHE A 125 -4.44 4.51 19.44
CA PHE A 125 -3.28 3.86 18.82
C PHE A 125 -2.13 3.73 19.80
N THR A 126 -2.33 2.87 20.80
CA THR A 126 -1.25 2.46 21.71
C THR A 126 -0.20 1.63 20.97
N PRO A 127 1.01 1.44 21.53
CA PRO A 127 2.02 0.55 20.96
C PRO A 127 1.48 -0.85 20.63
N GLN A 128 0.60 -1.39 21.47
CA GLN A 128 -0.02 -2.69 21.24
C GLN A 128 -0.89 -2.71 19.98
N VAL A 129 -1.72 -1.68 19.78
CA VAL A 129 -2.55 -1.55 18.58
C VAL A 129 -1.68 -1.38 17.33
N LEU A 130 -0.63 -0.56 17.39
CA LEU A 130 0.32 -0.37 16.29
C LEU A 130 1.04 -1.67 15.94
N GLY A 131 1.49 -2.42 16.94
CA GLY A 131 2.15 -3.72 16.75
C GLY A 131 1.23 -4.77 16.14
N VAL A 132 0.00 -4.91 16.65
CA VAL A 132 -1.03 -5.79 16.06
C VAL A 132 -1.29 -5.43 14.60
N TYR A 133 -1.51 -4.14 14.33
CA TYR A 133 -1.72 -3.64 12.97
C TYR A 133 -0.56 -4.02 12.03
N MET A 134 0.69 -3.82 12.46
CA MET A 134 1.88 -4.15 11.66
C MET A 134 1.99 -5.66 11.39
N ILE A 135 1.74 -6.50 12.39
CA ILE A 135 1.80 -7.97 12.24
C ILE A 135 0.72 -8.43 11.26
N LEU A 136 -0.54 -8.00 11.45
CA LEU A 136 -1.63 -8.35 10.54
C LEU A 136 -1.38 -7.84 9.13
N LEU A 137 -0.78 -6.66 8.98
CA LEU A 137 -0.46 -6.11 7.67
C LEU A 137 0.57 -7.01 6.95
N VAL A 138 1.60 -7.48 7.65
CA VAL A 138 2.56 -8.44 7.06
C VAL A 138 1.86 -9.73 6.66
N LEU A 139 0.99 -10.28 7.51
CA LEU A 139 0.24 -11.50 7.19
C LEU A 139 -0.63 -11.32 5.94
N GLN A 140 -1.33 -10.20 5.83
CA GLN A 140 -2.16 -9.86 4.67
C GLN A 140 -1.32 -9.74 3.39
N LEU A 141 -0.19 -9.03 3.45
CA LEU A 141 0.69 -8.84 2.29
C LEU A 141 1.41 -10.13 1.88
N SER A 142 1.73 -11.01 2.85
CA SER A 142 2.41 -12.28 2.60
C SER A 142 1.60 -13.18 1.67
N GLY A 143 0.28 -13.22 1.81
CA GLY A 143 -0.60 -13.98 0.91
C GLY A 143 -0.48 -13.52 -0.54
N ALA A 144 -0.51 -12.20 -0.79
CA ALA A 144 -0.36 -11.64 -2.13
C ALA A 144 1.04 -11.85 -2.70
N VAL A 145 2.08 -11.67 -1.88
CA VAL A 145 3.49 -11.89 -2.24
C VAL A 145 3.73 -13.34 -2.66
N ILE A 146 3.22 -14.31 -1.91
CA ILE A 146 3.40 -15.73 -2.24
C ILE A 146 2.58 -16.09 -3.48
N LYS A 147 1.29 -15.74 -3.52
CA LYS A 147 0.43 -16.07 -4.67
C LYS A 147 0.97 -15.47 -5.98
N GLY A 148 1.27 -14.18 -5.97
CA GLY A 148 1.79 -13.49 -7.15
C GLY A 148 3.25 -13.85 -7.46
N GLY A 149 4.06 -14.10 -6.44
CA GLY A 149 5.44 -14.57 -6.60
C GLY A 149 5.52 -15.97 -7.21
N PHE A 150 4.58 -16.85 -6.90
CA PHE A 150 4.52 -18.22 -7.42
C PHE A 150 3.70 -18.34 -8.71
N GLY A 151 3.02 -17.27 -9.14
CA GLY A 151 2.14 -17.32 -10.31
C GLY A 151 0.99 -18.30 -10.10
N VAL A 152 0.35 -18.24 -8.92
CA VAL A 152 -0.83 -19.05 -8.59
C VAL A 152 -1.99 -18.63 -9.49
N SER A 153 -2.58 -19.60 -10.19
CA SER A 153 -3.74 -19.48 -11.07
C SER A 153 -4.70 -20.65 -10.83
N GLU A 154 -5.81 -20.71 -11.57
CA GLU A 154 -6.74 -21.85 -11.51
C GLU A 154 -6.07 -23.17 -11.91
N ASP A 155 -5.10 -23.12 -12.83
CA ASP A 155 -4.31 -24.27 -13.30
C ASP A 155 -3.20 -24.69 -12.32
N GLY A 156 -3.09 -24.02 -11.17
CA GLY A 156 -2.09 -24.27 -10.13
C GLY A 156 -0.94 -23.27 -10.13
N ILE A 157 0.25 -23.73 -9.74
CA ILE A 157 1.44 -22.90 -9.55
C ILE A 157 2.35 -22.96 -10.78
N ASN A 158 2.83 -21.81 -11.26
CA ASN A 158 3.94 -21.77 -12.20
C ASN A 158 5.27 -22.07 -11.48
N ILE A 159 5.74 -23.31 -11.56
CA ILE A 159 6.95 -23.77 -10.87
C ILE A 159 8.18 -22.93 -11.27
N VAL A 160 8.34 -22.60 -12.56
CA VAL A 160 9.50 -21.84 -13.05
C VAL A 160 9.50 -20.44 -12.42
N GLN A 161 8.36 -19.77 -12.41
CA GLN A 161 8.19 -18.47 -11.76
C GLN A 161 8.42 -18.57 -10.25
N ALA A 162 7.86 -19.58 -9.57
CA ALA A 162 8.02 -19.77 -8.13
C ALA A 162 9.50 -19.95 -7.75
N VAL A 163 10.24 -20.80 -8.47
CA VAL A 163 11.68 -21.01 -8.23
C VAL A 163 12.48 -19.74 -8.55
N ALA A 164 12.18 -19.05 -9.65
CA ALA A 164 12.85 -17.81 -10.02
C ALA A 164 12.63 -16.70 -8.97
N THR A 165 11.39 -16.53 -8.50
CA THR A 165 11.04 -15.58 -7.43
C THR A 165 11.75 -15.95 -6.12
N ALA A 166 11.72 -17.21 -5.71
CA ALA A 166 12.38 -17.66 -4.49
C ALA A 166 13.91 -17.44 -4.55
N GLY A 167 14.53 -17.77 -5.68
CA GLY A 167 15.94 -17.48 -5.93
C GLY A 167 16.26 -15.99 -5.88
N LEU A 168 15.37 -15.15 -6.41
CA LEU A 168 15.51 -13.70 -6.38
C LEU A 168 15.34 -13.12 -4.96
N VAL A 169 14.45 -13.68 -4.13
CA VAL A 169 14.32 -13.33 -2.71
C VAL A 169 15.59 -13.70 -1.95
N LEU A 170 16.13 -14.90 -2.15
CA LEU A 170 17.40 -15.31 -1.55
C LEU A 170 18.53 -14.38 -1.96
N PHE A 171 18.60 -14.02 -3.24
CA PHE A 171 19.54 -13.03 -3.75
C PHE A 171 19.39 -11.68 -3.03
N ALA A 172 18.17 -11.16 -2.88
CA ALA A 172 17.91 -9.91 -2.17
C ALA A 172 18.38 -9.99 -0.70
N LEU A 173 18.07 -11.06 0.02
CA LEU A 173 18.49 -11.28 1.41
C LEU A 173 20.02 -11.40 1.55
N THR A 174 20.71 -12.01 0.60
CA THR A 174 22.18 -12.06 0.61
C THR A 174 22.78 -10.68 0.41
N LEU A 175 22.17 -9.83 -0.41
CA LEU A 175 22.61 -8.46 -0.63
C LEU A 175 22.47 -7.61 0.64
N GLU A 176 21.41 -7.81 1.44
CA GLU A 176 21.22 -7.11 2.72
C GLU A 176 22.36 -7.36 3.72
N ARG A 177 22.98 -8.55 3.66
CA ARG A 177 24.14 -8.90 4.51
C ARG A 177 25.48 -8.53 3.90
N SER A 178 25.49 -7.96 2.69
CA SER A 178 26.70 -7.65 1.94
C SER A 178 27.12 -6.18 2.07
N ARG A 179 28.34 -5.86 1.61
CA ARG A 179 28.81 -4.48 1.39
C ARG A 179 27.96 -3.69 0.38
N PHE A 180 27.14 -4.37 -0.41
CA PHE A 180 26.28 -3.78 -1.43
C PHE A 180 24.84 -3.58 -0.97
N LYS A 181 24.53 -3.77 0.33
CA LYS A 181 23.18 -3.60 0.88
C LYS A 181 22.49 -2.30 0.45
N GLN A 182 23.27 -1.21 0.32
CA GLN A 182 22.77 0.09 -0.11
C GLN A 182 22.23 0.12 -1.56
N TYR A 183 22.67 -0.81 -2.41
CA TYR A 183 22.22 -1.03 -3.78
C TYR A 183 21.33 -2.26 -3.93
N GLY A 184 20.99 -2.93 -2.81
CA GLY A 184 20.30 -4.22 -2.80
C GLY A 184 19.03 -4.22 -3.63
N LEU A 185 18.16 -3.23 -3.39
CA LEU A 185 16.91 -3.04 -4.13
C LEU A 185 17.14 -2.86 -5.65
N VAL A 186 18.15 -2.05 -6.05
CA VAL A 186 18.49 -1.82 -7.47
C VAL A 186 18.89 -3.14 -8.13
N MET A 187 19.82 -3.84 -7.49
CA MET A 187 20.42 -5.03 -8.04
C MET A 187 19.37 -6.14 -8.18
N THR A 188 18.52 -6.32 -7.16
CA THR A 188 17.39 -7.26 -7.22
C THR A 188 16.44 -6.92 -8.36
N LEU A 189 16.13 -5.64 -8.59
CA LEU A 189 15.27 -5.23 -9.71
C LEU A 189 15.88 -5.58 -11.07
N PHE A 190 17.12 -5.18 -11.36
CA PHE A 190 17.74 -5.43 -12.66
C PHE A 190 18.02 -6.91 -12.90
N VAL A 191 18.53 -7.62 -11.87
CA VAL A 191 18.77 -9.07 -11.96
C VAL A 191 17.46 -9.81 -12.15
N GLY A 192 16.42 -9.46 -11.39
CA GLY A 192 15.10 -10.06 -11.51
C GLY A 192 14.47 -9.80 -12.87
N PHE A 193 14.47 -8.56 -13.34
CA PHE A 193 13.95 -8.20 -14.65
C PHE A 193 14.67 -8.96 -15.77
N GLY A 194 16.00 -9.01 -15.75
CA GLY A 194 16.79 -9.78 -16.71
C GLY A 194 16.49 -11.28 -16.65
N LEU A 195 16.51 -11.86 -15.44
CA LEU A 195 16.23 -13.27 -15.21
C LEU A 195 14.86 -13.68 -15.75
N PHE A 196 13.80 -12.93 -15.42
CA PHE A 196 12.45 -13.25 -15.87
C PHE A 196 12.29 -13.15 -17.39
N ASN A 197 12.91 -12.15 -18.03
CA ASN A 197 12.91 -12.07 -19.49
C ASN A 197 13.66 -13.24 -20.13
N LEU A 198 14.81 -13.66 -19.58
CA LEU A 198 15.57 -14.81 -20.07
C LEU A 198 14.79 -16.13 -19.93
N LEU A 199 13.94 -16.24 -18.91
CA LEU A 199 13.05 -17.38 -18.68
C LEU A 199 11.76 -17.35 -19.53
N GLY A 200 11.55 -16.31 -20.35
CA GLY A 200 10.32 -16.13 -21.12
C GLY A 200 9.10 -15.73 -20.27
N LEU A 201 9.32 -15.27 -19.03
CA LEU A 201 8.30 -14.82 -18.09
C LEU A 201 8.18 -13.28 -18.05
N GLY A 202 8.80 -12.58 -19.01
CA GLY A 202 8.73 -11.13 -19.16
C GLY A 202 7.38 -10.68 -19.73
N ASN A 203 6.89 -9.51 -19.31
CA ASN A 203 5.75 -8.87 -19.98
C ASN A 203 6.23 -8.21 -21.28
N PRO A 204 5.40 -8.16 -22.34
CA PRO A 204 5.78 -7.53 -23.60
C PRO A 204 6.01 -6.03 -23.41
N ILE A 205 7.07 -5.51 -24.04
CA ILE A 205 7.32 -4.07 -24.10
C ILE A 205 6.41 -3.47 -25.17
N VAL A 206 5.41 -2.71 -24.74
CA VAL A 206 4.50 -1.96 -25.63
C VAL A 206 5.17 -0.66 -26.01
N ARG A 207 5.38 -0.40 -27.31
CA ARG A 207 5.87 0.92 -27.74
C ARG A 207 4.82 1.97 -27.40
N SER A 208 5.25 3.05 -26.75
CA SER A 208 4.39 4.19 -26.50
C SER A 208 4.31 5.05 -27.76
N ASP A 209 3.10 5.35 -28.22
CA ASP A 209 2.87 6.20 -29.40
C ASP A 209 3.21 7.68 -29.13
N SER A 210 3.27 8.08 -27.86
CA SER A 210 3.58 9.44 -27.43
C SER A 210 4.72 9.47 -26.43
N PHE A 211 5.65 10.42 -26.58
CA PHE A 211 6.75 10.56 -25.62
C PHE A 211 6.24 11.03 -24.25
N PHE A 212 5.22 11.90 -24.23
CA PHE A 212 4.56 12.37 -23.02
C PHE A 212 3.18 11.74 -22.89
N LEU A 213 2.89 11.21 -21.71
CA LEU A 213 1.58 10.71 -21.31
C LEU A 213 0.92 11.78 -20.42
N VAL A 214 -0.18 12.35 -20.88
CA VAL A 214 -0.96 13.31 -20.09
C VAL A 214 -1.96 12.51 -19.24
N PRO A 215 -1.99 12.67 -17.90
CA PRO A 215 -2.95 11.99 -17.06
C PRO A 215 -4.38 12.45 -17.41
N GLU A 216 -5.20 11.52 -17.87
CA GLU A 216 -6.59 11.79 -18.25
C GLU A 216 -7.53 11.72 -17.04
N LEU A 217 -8.50 12.63 -17.01
CA LEU A 217 -9.62 12.58 -16.07
C LEU A 217 -10.70 11.64 -16.62
N PHE A 218 -11.32 10.86 -15.74
CA PHE A 218 -12.35 9.88 -16.10
C PHE A 218 -11.89 8.90 -17.19
N PRO A 219 -10.74 8.24 -17.03
CA PRO A 219 -10.14 7.42 -18.09
C PRO A 219 -10.97 6.19 -18.47
N PHE A 220 -11.85 5.75 -17.58
CA PHE A 220 -12.76 4.65 -17.84
C PHE A 220 -14.14 5.12 -18.29
N GLY A 221 -14.35 6.44 -18.43
CA GLY A 221 -15.65 7.07 -18.66
C GLY A 221 -16.20 7.77 -17.41
N ALA A 222 -17.36 8.42 -17.56
CA ALA A 222 -18.06 9.08 -16.46
C ALA A 222 -18.38 8.08 -15.34
N TRP A 223 -18.44 8.56 -14.10
CA TRP A 223 -18.77 7.72 -12.94
C TRP A 223 -20.16 7.11 -13.02
N VAL A 224 -20.27 5.87 -12.55
CA VAL A 224 -21.54 5.24 -12.19
C VAL A 224 -21.89 5.69 -10.77
N TRP A 225 -23.00 6.42 -10.65
CA TRP A 225 -23.45 7.02 -9.38
C TRP A 225 -24.24 6.01 -8.54
N ASP A 226 -23.53 5.05 -7.95
CA ASP A 226 -24.12 4.05 -7.05
C ASP A 226 -23.97 4.47 -5.58
N TRP A 227 -25.01 5.08 -5.02
CA TRP A 227 -25.04 5.50 -3.62
C TRP A 227 -25.10 4.34 -2.64
N ASN A 228 -25.38 3.10 -3.09
CA ASN A 228 -25.28 1.92 -2.24
C ASN A 228 -23.84 1.62 -1.82
N LEU A 229 -22.85 2.24 -2.49
CA LEU A 229 -21.44 2.18 -2.11
C LEU A 229 -21.10 3.07 -0.90
N LEU A 230 -21.98 3.99 -0.51
CA LEU A 230 -21.70 4.96 0.57
C LEU A 230 -21.37 4.30 1.92
N PRO A 231 -22.11 3.28 2.41
CA PRO A 231 -21.76 2.60 3.66
C PRO A 231 -20.37 1.95 3.58
N THR A 232 -20.07 1.29 2.46
CA THR A 232 -18.78 0.62 2.24
C THR A 232 -17.65 1.64 2.16
N ALA A 233 -17.86 2.77 1.45
CA ALA A 233 -16.92 3.88 1.39
C ALA A 233 -16.67 4.49 2.78
N PHE A 234 -17.70 4.62 3.62
CA PHE A 234 -17.56 5.10 5.01
C PHE A 234 -16.66 4.20 5.84
N VAL A 235 -16.87 2.88 5.79
CA VAL A 235 -16.03 1.92 6.51
C VAL A 235 -14.60 1.93 5.99
N ILE A 236 -14.39 1.88 4.67
CA ILE A 236 -13.06 1.97 4.08
C ILE A 236 -12.35 3.25 4.50
N THR A 237 -13.06 4.38 4.49
CA THR A 237 -12.49 5.67 4.90
C THR A 237 -12.03 5.64 6.36
N LEU A 238 -12.85 5.11 7.27
CA LEU A 238 -12.48 4.99 8.68
C LEU A 238 -11.17 4.18 8.85
N LEU A 239 -11.00 3.15 8.04
CA LEU A 239 -9.83 2.27 8.05
C LEU A 239 -8.61 2.91 7.40
N LEU A 240 -8.79 3.68 6.33
CA LEU A 240 -7.72 4.48 5.72
C LEU A 240 -7.24 5.57 6.68
N MET A 241 -8.15 6.24 7.39
CA MET A 241 -7.81 7.25 8.40
C MET A 241 -7.03 6.63 9.58
N THR A 242 -7.43 5.44 10.02
CA THR A 242 -6.71 4.62 10.99
C THR A 242 -5.28 4.31 10.50
N ASN A 243 -5.15 3.95 9.22
CA ASN A 243 -3.87 3.64 8.59
C ASN A 243 -2.94 4.87 8.52
N VAL A 244 -3.45 6.01 8.05
CA VAL A 244 -2.71 7.29 8.02
C VAL A 244 -2.17 7.63 9.40
N LEU A 245 -3.03 7.54 10.42
CA LEU A 245 -2.65 7.81 11.78
C LEU A 245 -1.58 6.85 12.30
N ALA A 246 -1.79 5.54 12.14
CA ALA A 246 -0.82 4.53 12.57
C ALA A 246 0.57 4.78 11.97
N ASN A 247 0.61 5.11 10.68
CA ASN A 247 1.86 5.39 9.98
C ASN A 247 2.53 6.70 10.41
N ILE A 248 1.77 7.76 10.65
CA ILE A 248 2.34 8.99 11.20
C ILE A 248 3.00 8.70 12.55
N LYS A 249 2.32 8.02 13.48
CA LYS A 249 2.86 7.71 14.81
C LYS A 249 4.08 6.80 14.77
N LEU A 250 4.05 5.79 13.91
CA LEU A 250 5.18 4.90 13.71
C LEU A 250 6.42 5.66 13.20
N ILE A 251 6.23 6.53 12.21
CA ILE A 251 7.34 7.27 11.59
C ILE A 251 7.83 8.39 12.51
N GLU A 252 6.95 9.07 13.26
CA GLU A 252 7.33 9.99 14.34
C GLU A 252 8.30 9.31 15.32
N ARG A 253 7.96 8.09 15.79
CA ARG A 253 8.80 7.33 16.74
C ARG A 253 10.16 6.97 16.14
N ILE A 254 10.21 6.49 14.89
CA ILE A 254 11.46 6.14 14.19
C ILE A 254 12.33 7.38 13.99
N VAL A 255 11.76 8.47 13.46
CA VAL A 255 12.49 9.70 13.18
C VAL A 255 12.98 10.34 14.48
N SER A 256 12.15 10.36 15.53
CA SER A 256 12.51 10.97 16.81
C SER A 256 13.64 10.20 17.49
N SER A 257 13.58 8.87 17.49
CA SER A 257 14.63 8.01 18.01
C SER A 257 15.97 8.24 17.29
N ARG A 258 15.95 8.34 15.95
CA ARG A 258 17.16 8.50 15.13
C ARG A 258 17.77 9.90 15.20
N THR A 259 16.94 10.94 15.30
CA THR A 259 17.40 12.33 15.36
C THR A 259 17.66 12.83 16.77
N LYS A 260 17.25 12.07 17.81
CA LYS A 260 17.25 12.49 19.22
C LYS A 260 16.47 13.79 19.46
N GLN A 261 15.49 14.08 18.60
CA GLN A 261 14.62 15.24 18.67
C GLN A 261 13.17 14.77 18.58
N GLN A 262 12.28 15.35 19.37
CA GLN A 262 10.85 15.03 19.26
C GLN A 262 10.31 15.62 17.95
N VAL A 263 9.85 14.74 17.07
CA VAL A 263 9.22 15.10 15.80
C VAL A 263 7.76 14.69 15.85
N GLU A 264 6.88 15.66 15.57
CA GLU A 264 5.43 15.44 15.50
C GLU A 264 4.93 15.75 14.09
N GLY A 265 4.16 14.82 13.53
CA GLY A 265 3.48 14.96 12.26
C GLY A 265 2.15 15.69 12.43
N ASN A 266 1.76 16.47 11.43
CA ASN A 266 0.47 17.16 11.46
C ASN A 266 -0.66 16.23 11.00
N VAL A 267 -1.28 15.52 11.95
CA VAL A 267 -2.35 14.55 11.68
C VAL A 267 -3.58 15.21 11.05
N ALA A 268 -3.95 16.42 11.48
CA ALA A 268 -5.12 17.11 10.93
C ALA A 268 -4.91 17.52 9.46
N ALA A 269 -3.76 18.11 9.14
CA ALA A 269 -3.44 18.43 7.76
C ALA A 269 -3.30 17.17 6.92
N SER A 270 -2.70 16.11 7.47
CA SER A 270 -2.56 14.83 6.76
C SER A 270 -3.90 14.18 6.45
N GLY A 271 -4.85 14.15 7.39
CA GLY A 271 -6.19 13.60 7.14
C GLY A 271 -6.95 14.34 6.04
N VAL A 272 -6.83 15.67 5.97
CA VAL A 272 -7.40 16.46 4.87
C VAL A 272 -6.73 16.13 3.54
N VAL A 273 -5.39 16.12 3.49
CA VAL A 273 -4.65 15.76 2.28
C VAL A 273 -4.95 14.33 1.83
N SER A 274 -5.08 13.38 2.75
CA SER A 274 -5.47 11.99 2.47
C SER A 274 -6.89 11.87 1.93
N GLY A 275 -7.82 12.69 2.41
CA GLY A 275 -9.17 12.75 1.84
C GLY A 275 -9.16 13.30 0.41
N VAL A 276 -8.49 14.45 0.20
CA VAL A 276 -8.31 15.05 -1.13
C VAL A 276 -7.62 14.09 -2.09
N SER A 277 -6.65 13.31 -1.62
CA SER A 277 -5.93 12.35 -2.44
C SER A 277 -6.81 11.21 -2.94
N GLN A 278 -7.78 10.73 -2.14
CA GLN A 278 -8.77 9.77 -2.62
C GLN A 278 -9.70 10.39 -3.66
N MET A 279 -10.13 11.65 -3.47
CA MET A 279 -10.98 12.34 -4.44
C MET A 279 -10.29 12.44 -5.81
N VAL A 280 -9.02 12.84 -5.80
CA VAL A 280 -8.22 12.93 -7.03
C VAL A 280 -7.97 11.53 -7.61
N ALA A 281 -7.67 10.51 -6.81
CA ALA A 281 -7.52 9.15 -7.29
C ALA A 281 -8.80 8.62 -7.98
N GLY A 282 -9.99 8.91 -7.43
CA GLY A 282 -11.27 8.57 -8.05
C GLY A 282 -11.50 9.27 -9.40
N LEU A 283 -11.04 10.52 -9.55
CA LEU A 283 -11.10 11.26 -10.81
C LEU A 283 -10.14 10.72 -11.87
N PHE A 284 -8.93 10.33 -11.48
CA PHE A 284 -7.91 9.77 -12.39
C PHE A 284 -8.05 8.25 -12.57
N GLY A 285 -9.05 7.62 -11.95
CA GLY A 285 -9.26 6.18 -11.99
C GLY A 285 -8.00 5.43 -11.58
N THR A 286 -7.39 5.78 -10.45
CA THR A 286 -6.20 5.11 -9.89
C THR A 286 -6.55 4.50 -8.53
N PRO A 287 -5.77 3.54 -8.03
CA PRO A 287 -5.87 3.17 -6.62
C PRO A 287 -5.64 4.41 -5.74
N GLY A 288 -6.32 4.47 -4.60
CA GLY A 288 -6.18 5.59 -3.67
C GLY A 288 -4.82 5.58 -2.95
N PRO A 289 -4.07 6.70 -2.96
CA PRO A 289 -2.82 6.81 -2.20
C PRO A 289 -3.08 6.82 -0.69
N VAL A 290 -2.25 6.11 0.05
CA VAL A 290 -2.21 6.13 1.52
C VAL A 290 -0.77 6.01 2.00
N ALA A 291 -0.50 6.52 3.20
CA ALA A 291 0.73 6.29 3.93
C ALA A 291 1.08 4.79 3.99
N ILE A 292 2.25 4.42 3.45
CA ILE A 292 2.71 3.04 3.34
C ILE A 292 3.58 2.65 4.53
N SER A 293 3.16 1.62 5.26
CA SER A 293 3.87 1.08 6.44
C SER A 293 5.22 0.46 6.13
N GLY A 294 5.43 0.00 4.89
CA GLY A 294 6.75 -0.41 4.41
C GLY A 294 7.82 0.67 4.54
N THR A 295 7.42 1.96 4.63
CA THR A 295 8.34 3.06 4.88
C THR A 295 9.10 2.91 6.20
N ALA A 296 8.47 2.35 7.23
CA ALA A 296 9.14 2.11 8.51
C ALA A 296 10.28 1.09 8.38
N GLY A 297 10.06 0.01 7.62
CA GLY A 297 11.10 -0.97 7.29
C GLY A 297 12.24 -0.34 6.48
N PHE A 298 11.90 0.48 5.48
CA PHE A 298 12.88 1.20 4.65
C PHE A 298 13.71 2.22 5.45
N LEU A 299 13.10 3.03 6.31
CA LEU A 299 13.82 3.98 7.15
C LEU A 299 14.71 3.29 8.19
N SER A 300 14.30 2.10 8.66
CA SER A 300 15.08 1.30 9.60
C SER A 300 16.32 0.70 8.94
N SER A 301 16.26 0.37 7.65
CA SER A 301 17.37 -0.21 6.88
C SER A 301 18.31 0.83 6.24
N THR A 302 17.91 2.11 6.21
CA THR A 302 18.70 3.21 5.63
C THR A 302 19.37 4.08 6.69
N GLU A 303 20.38 4.86 6.26
CA GLU A 303 21.15 5.73 7.16
C GLU A 303 20.45 7.06 7.46
N SER A 304 19.64 7.57 6.53
CA SER A 304 19.04 8.91 6.60
C SER A 304 17.52 8.87 6.74
N VAL A 305 17.01 9.62 7.71
CA VAL A 305 15.57 9.87 7.95
C VAL A 305 15.12 11.27 7.50
N HIS A 306 15.92 11.96 6.68
CA HIS A 306 15.61 13.30 6.20
C HIS A 306 14.57 13.30 5.06
N ARG A 307 13.77 14.38 4.99
CA ARG A 307 12.71 14.56 3.98
C ARG A 307 13.24 14.95 2.59
N ALA A 308 14.41 15.56 2.49
CA ALA A 308 14.89 16.09 1.20
C ALA A 308 15.14 15.00 0.14
N PRO A 309 15.87 13.89 0.44
CA PRO A 309 16.02 12.80 -0.52
C PRO A 309 14.69 12.19 -0.96
N HIS A 310 13.74 12.06 -0.03
CA HIS A 310 12.37 11.60 -0.29
C HIS A 310 11.63 12.51 -1.29
N LEU A 311 11.69 13.84 -1.10
CA LEU A 311 11.06 14.81 -1.97
C LEU A 311 11.66 14.81 -3.38
N VAL A 312 12.99 14.74 -3.49
CA VAL A 312 13.67 14.71 -4.79
C VAL A 312 13.32 13.42 -5.55
N ALA A 313 13.29 12.28 -4.87
CA ALA A 313 12.92 11.00 -5.48
C ALA A 313 11.47 10.99 -5.99
N HIS A 314 10.53 11.56 -5.23
CA HIS A 314 9.15 11.71 -5.69
C HIS A 314 9.00 12.72 -6.82
N GLY A 315 9.74 13.84 -6.78
CA GLY A 315 9.75 14.80 -7.89
C GLY A 315 10.23 14.16 -9.20
N LEU A 316 11.28 13.33 -9.12
CA LEU A 316 11.76 12.55 -10.26
C LEU A 316 10.71 11.53 -10.72
N MET A 317 10.10 10.77 -9.81
CA MET A 317 9.04 9.82 -10.15
C MET A 317 7.83 10.49 -10.81
N MET A 318 7.40 11.64 -10.30
CA MET A 318 6.29 12.41 -10.84
C MET A 318 6.54 12.83 -12.30
N VAL A 319 7.76 13.25 -12.64
CA VAL A 319 8.15 13.58 -14.02
C VAL A 319 8.23 12.33 -14.88
N LEU A 320 8.93 11.28 -14.39
CA LEU A 320 9.13 10.05 -15.16
C LEU A 320 7.83 9.28 -15.41
N ALA A 321 6.85 9.37 -14.51
CA ALA A 321 5.52 8.80 -14.70
C ALA A 321 4.79 9.37 -15.91
N LEU A 322 5.19 10.55 -16.41
CA LEU A 322 4.65 11.17 -17.62
C LEU A 322 5.45 10.83 -18.88
N ILE A 323 6.55 10.08 -18.77
CA ILE A 323 7.42 9.74 -19.91
C ILE A 323 7.02 8.36 -20.44
N GLY A 324 6.37 8.31 -21.60
CA GLY A 324 5.84 7.08 -22.22
C GLY A 324 6.86 5.94 -22.31
N PRO A 325 8.07 6.17 -22.86
CA PRO A 325 9.11 5.14 -22.91
C PRO A 325 9.53 4.60 -21.53
N PHE A 326 9.55 5.45 -20.51
CA PHE A 326 9.86 5.01 -19.14
C PHE A 326 8.72 4.13 -18.61
N VAL A 327 7.47 4.58 -18.71
CA VAL A 327 6.31 3.82 -18.22
C VAL A 327 6.16 2.50 -18.96
N SER A 328 6.41 2.48 -20.28
CA SER A 328 6.45 1.26 -21.10
C SER A 328 7.45 0.24 -20.55
N LEU A 329 8.69 0.69 -20.26
CA LEU A 329 9.71 -0.17 -19.65
C LEU A 329 9.25 -0.66 -18.27
N ILE A 330 8.67 0.21 -17.46
CA ILE A 330 8.19 -0.16 -16.12
C ILE A 330 7.03 -1.16 -16.18
N ALA A 331 6.08 -0.99 -17.10
CA ALA A 331 4.96 -1.90 -17.31
C ALA A 331 5.43 -3.30 -17.78
N SER A 332 6.60 -3.38 -18.41
CA SER A 332 7.20 -4.65 -18.83
C SER A 332 7.78 -5.47 -17.66
N ILE A 333 7.94 -4.87 -16.47
CA ILE A 333 8.49 -5.57 -15.31
C ILE A 333 7.47 -6.59 -14.79
N PRO A 334 7.81 -7.88 -14.70
CA PRO A 334 6.91 -8.88 -14.14
C PRO A 334 6.63 -8.61 -12.67
N ALA A 335 5.37 -8.74 -12.26
CA ALA A 335 4.95 -8.48 -10.87
C ALA A 335 5.73 -9.32 -9.85
N ALA A 336 6.11 -10.56 -10.22
CA ALA A 336 6.98 -11.47 -9.47
C ALA A 336 8.30 -10.84 -9.00
N VAL A 337 8.92 -10.00 -9.83
CA VAL A 337 10.15 -9.27 -9.49
C VAL A 337 9.88 -8.29 -8.35
N GLY A 338 8.75 -7.57 -8.42
CA GLY A 338 8.34 -6.65 -7.37
C GLY A 338 8.04 -7.36 -6.05
N TYR A 339 7.35 -8.50 -6.08
CA TYR A 339 7.12 -9.33 -4.88
C TYR A 339 8.43 -9.77 -4.22
N ALA A 340 9.43 -10.17 -5.02
CA ALA A 340 10.74 -10.54 -4.49
C ALA A 340 11.45 -9.35 -3.79
N ILE A 341 11.35 -8.14 -4.36
CA ILE A 341 11.95 -6.92 -3.77
C ILE A 341 11.27 -6.52 -2.46
N VAL A 342 9.94 -6.66 -2.38
CA VAL A 342 9.16 -6.27 -1.19
C VAL A 342 9.32 -7.29 -0.05
N THR A 343 9.65 -8.55 -0.33
CA THR A 343 9.70 -9.63 0.65
C THR A 343 10.64 -9.36 1.84
N PRO A 344 11.91 -8.93 1.66
CA PRO A 344 12.77 -8.57 2.79
C PRO A 344 12.25 -7.39 3.63
N LEU A 345 11.56 -6.43 2.98
CA LEU A 345 11.00 -5.26 3.64
C LEU A 345 9.86 -5.65 4.60
N ILE A 346 8.95 -6.51 4.14
CA ILE A 346 7.87 -7.02 5.00
C ILE A 346 8.41 -7.94 6.12
N ALA A 347 9.49 -8.68 5.86
CA ALA A 347 10.17 -9.50 6.87
C ALA A 347 10.83 -8.64 7.97
N THR A 348 11.31 -7.44 7.64
CA THR A 348 11.76 -6.48 8.66
C THR A 348 10.57 -5.88 9.41
N MET A 349 9.47 -5.59 8.70
CA MET A 349 8.28 -4.96 9.27
C MET A 349 7.61 -5.83 10.35
N ILE A 350 7.60 -7.17 10.20
CA ILE A 350 7.01 -8.05 11.23
C ILE A 350 7.79 -7.99 12.54
N ILE A 351 9.12 -7.87 12.49
CA ILE A 351 9.95 -7.73 13.69
C ILE A 351 9.66 -6.40 14.40
N ILE A 352 9.50 -5.32 13.64
CA ILE A 352 9.08 -4.03 14.20
C ILE A 352 7.71 -4.17 14.86
N GLY A 353 6.75 -4.83 14.20
CA GLY A 353 5.41 -5.06 14.75
C GLY A 353 5.42 -5.88 16.04
N ILE A 354 6.23 -6.94 16.12
CA ILE A 354 6.40 -7.74 17.34
C ILE A 354 6.97 -6.90 18.49
N ASN A 355 8.04 -6.14 18.23
CA ASN A 355 8.66 -5.28 19.24
C ASN A 355 7.70 -4.20 19.73
N GLU A 356 6.92 -3.61 18.84
CA GLU A 356 5.93 -2.58 19.16
C GLU A 356 4.76 -3.17 19.97
N ALA A 357 4.29 -4.37 19.60
CA ALA A 357 3.25 -5.09 20.34
C ALA A 357 3.70 -5.48 21.76
N ALA A 358 5.00 -5.76 21.94
CA ALA A 358 5.59 -6.13 23.21
C ALA A 358 5.99 -4.92 24.09
N PHE A 359 6.00 -3.70 23.53
CA PHE A 359 6.43 -2.50 24.24
C PHE A 359 5.52 -2.20 25.43
N GLU A 360 6.09 -2.19 26.64
CA GLU A 360 5.38 -1.95 27.91
C GLU A 360 4.10 -2.80 28.07
N LEU A 361 4.10 -4.02 27.51
CA LEU A 361 2.93 -4.89 27.48
C LEU A 361 2.55 -5.39 28.88
N ASN A 362 1.30 -5.11 29.29
CA ASN A 362 0.72 -5.71 30.49
C ASN A 362 0.34 -7.17 30.23
N GLN A 363 1.10 -8.10 30.83
CA GLN A 363 0.90 -9.54 30.66
C GLN A 363 -0.50 -10.03 31.07
N LYS A 364 -1.19 -9.34 31.99
CA LYS A 364 -2.55 -9.72 32.41
C LYS A 364 -3.60 -9.46 31.33
N THR A 365 -3.40 -8.44 30.50
CA THR A 365 -4.34 -8.05 29.43
C THR A 365 -3.81 -8.36 28.04
N ALA A 366 -2.59 -8.93 27.92
CA ALA A 366 -1.93 -9.24 26.66
C ALA A 366 -2.75 -10.16 25.75
N SER A 367 -3.44 -11.16 26.33
CA SER A 367 -4.32 -12.07 25.57
C SER A 367 -5.48 -11.33 24.92
N LEU A 368 -6.01 -10.29 25.57
CA LEU A 368 -7.15 -9.51 25.09
C LEU A 368 -6.73 -8.36 24.15
N THR A 369 -5.61 -7.69 24.45
CA THR A 369 -5.14 -6.50 23.72
C THR A 369 -4.29 -6.83 22.49
N VAL A 370 -3.61 -7.99 22.48
CA VAL A 370 -2.74 -8.42 21.38
C VAL A 370 -3.19 -9.77 20.82
N GLY A 371 -3.36 -10.78 21.68
CA GLY A 371 -3.67 -12.15 21.25
C GLY A 371 -4.97 -12.27 20.46
N LEU A 372 -6.08 -11.82 21.04
CA LEU A 372 -7.42 -11.90 20.44
C LEU A 372 -7.51 -11.17 19.09
N PRO A 373 -7.03 -9.91 18.96
CA PRO A 373 -6.95 -9.24 17.66
C PRO A 373 -6.18 -10.01 16.59
N LEU A 374 -5.03 -10.59 16.95
CA LEU A 374 -4.21 -11.36 16.01
C LEU A 374 -4.91 -12.64 15.58
N VAL A 375 -5.53 -13.37 16.52
CA VAL A 375 -6.27 -14.60 16.22
C VAL A 375 -7.46 -14.33 15.31
N ILE A 376 -8.26 -13.31 15.62
CA ILE A 376 -9.43 -12.96 14.81
C ILE A 376 -9.00 -12.45 13.43
N GLY A 377 -8.02 -11.54 13.39
CA GLY A 377 -7.54 -10.96 12.14
C GLY A 377 -6.90 -12.00 11.22
N ALA A 378 -5.97 -12.80 11.73
CA ALA A 378 -5.34 -13.87 10.94
C ALA A 378 -6.35 -14.96 10.55
N GLY A 379 -7.26 -15.33 11.46
CA GLY A 379 -8.31 -16.31 11.18
C GLY A 379 -9.23 -15.88 10.03
N ALA A 380 -9.63 -14.62 9.99
CA ALA A 380 -10.43 -14.08 8.89
C ALA A 380 -9.73 -14.15 7.52
N MET A 381 -8.40 -14.01 7.48
CA MET A 381 -7.62 -14.15 6.23
C MET A 381 -7.58 -15.58 5.69
N LEU A 382 -7.83 -16.58 6.53
CA LEU A 382 -7.79 -17.99 6.18
C LEU A 382 -9.15 -18.52 5.70
N LEU A 383 -10.19 -17.70 5.75
CA LEU A 383 -11.51 -18.09 5.29
C LEU A 383 -11.52 -18.30 3.76
N PRO A 384 -12.28 -19.30 3.26
CA PRO A 384 -12.32 -19.57 1.84
C PRO A 384 -12.94 -18.40 1.08
N PRO A 385 -12.49 -18.15 -0.18
CA PRO A 385 -13.14 -17.19 -1.05
C PRO A 385 -14.64 -17.48 -1.14
N GLY A 386 -15.46 -16.45 -0.96
CA GLY A 386 -16.91 -16.57 -1.00
C GLY A 386 -17.60 -16.92 0.33
N ALA A 387 -16.85 -17.21 1.41
CA ALA A 387 -17.42 -17.47 2.74
C ALA A 387 -18.29 -16.32 3.29
N MET A 388 -18.12 -15.11 2.75
CA MET A 388 -18.82 -13.90 3.18
C MET A 388 -19.83 -13.39 2.15
N ASN A 389 -20.10 -14.14 1.07
CA ASN A 389 -20.96 -13.68 -0.04
C ASN A 389 -22.43 -13.50 0.37
N ASP A 390 -22.89 -14.24 1.38
CA ASP A 390 -24.26 -14.13 1.88
C ASP A 390 -24.45 -12.93 2.83
N LEU A 391 -23.35 -12.27 3.23
CA LEU A 391 -23.41 -11.08 4.06
C LEU A 391 -23.72 -9.83 3.21
N PRO A 392 -24.38 -8.81 3.80
CA PRO A 392 -24.44 -7.49 3.20
C PRO A 392 -23.04 -6.99 2.82
N PRO A 393 -22.87 -6.27 1.69
CA PRO A 393 -21.56 -5.87 1.18
C PRO A 393 -20.65 -5.18 2.21
N LEU A 394 -21.26 -4.41 3.12
CA LEU A 394 -20.57 -3.75 4.22
C LEU A 394 -19.89 -4.74 5.17
N LEU A 395 -20.65 -5.74 5.65
CA LEU A 395 -20.14 -6.75 6.55
C LEU A 395 -19.17 -7.65 5.80
N ALA A 396 -19.49 -8.05 4.57
CA ALA A 396 -18.58 -8.81 3.73
C ALA A 396 -17.21 -8.13 3.59
N THR A 397 -17.17 -6.80 3.38
CA THR A 397 -15.92 -6.03 3.25
C THR A 397 -15.09 -6.01 4.55
N VAL A 398 -15.74 -5.88 5.71
CA VAL A 398 -15.04 -5.87 7.02
C VAL A 398 -14.54 -7.28 7.36
N PHE A 399 -15.40 -8.28 7.27
CA PHE A 399 -15.11 -9.65 7.70
C PHE A 399 -14.20 -10.40 6.73
N SER A 400 -14.17 -10.03 5.44
CA SER A 400 -13.23 -10.59 4.47
C SER A 400 -11.82 -9.99 4.56
N ASN A 401 -11.63 -8.90 5.31
CA ASN A 401 -10.35 -8.24 5.47
C ASN A 401 -9.81 -8.43 6.89
N GLY A 402 -8.91 -9.39 7.06
CA GLY A 402 -8.38 -9.74 8.38
C GLY A 402 -7.56 -8.65 9.05
N LEU A 403 -6.89 -7.78 8.28
CA LEU A 403 -6.17 -6.63 8.83
C LEU A 403 -7.15 -5.67 9.48
N VAL A 404 -8.23 -5.37 8.77
CA VAL A 404 -9.30 -4.49 9.21
C VAL A 404 -9.99 -5.06 10.44
N LEU A 405 -10.46 -6.31 10.36
CA LEU A 405 -11.18 -6.95 11.45
C LEU A 405 -10.33 -7.03 12.70
N GLY A 406 -9.08 -7.50 12.60
CA GLY A 406 -8.18 -7.57 13.74
C GLY A 406 -7.83 -6.20 14.32
N THR A 407 -7.65 -5.17 13.49
CA THR A 407 -7.40 -3.80 13.98
C THR A 407 -8.62 -3.24 14.72
N VAL A 408 -9.84 -3.47 14.22
CA VAL A 408 -11.08 -3.07 14.91
C VAL A 408 -11.20 -3.76 16.26
N VAL A 409 -10.88 -5.06 16.34
CA VAL A 409 -10.85 -5.78 17.62
C VAL A 409 -9.80 -5.17 18.55
N ALA A 410 -8.59 -4.88 18.07
CA ALA A 410 -7.54 -4.25 18.88
C ALA A 410 -7.94 -2.89 19.44
N LEU A 411 -8.58 -2.05 18.61
CA LEU A 411 -9.09 -0.76 19.05
C LEU A 411 -10.20 -0.94 20.10
N THR A 412 -11.11 -1.89 19.90
CA THR A 412 -12.21 -2.15 20.82
C THR A 412 -11.68 -2.64 22.18
N THR A 413 -10.73 -3.57 22.17
CA THR A 413 -10.14 -4.11 23.40
C THR A 413 -9.29 -3.07 24.12
N ALA A 414 -8.60 -2.19 23.40
CA ALA A 414 -7.89 -1.04 23.98
C ALA A 414 -8.84 -0.02 24.64
N ILE A 415 -10.05 0.18 24.11
CA ILE A 415 -11.07 1.02 24.75
C ILE A 415 -11.55 0.34 26.04
N LEU A 416 -11.89 -0.95 25.98
CA LEU A 416 -12.42 -1.69 27.13
C LEU A 416 -11.42 -1.78 28.30
N SER A 417 -10.13 -1.95 27.99
CA SER A 417 -9.10 -2.01 29.04
C SER A 417 -8.95 -0.70 29.80
N ARG A 418 -9.22 0.45 29.16
CA ARG A 418 -9.16 1.77 29.82
C ARG A 418 -10.32 2.08 30.74
N ILE A 419 -11.42 1.33 30.66
CA ILE A 419 -12.60 1.54 31.51
C ILE A 419 -12.42 0.86 32.87
N HIS A 420 -11.49 -0.11 32.96
CA HIS A 420 -11.26 -0.92 34.17
C HIS A 420 -9.99 -0.54 34.94
N ASP A 421 -9.22 0.43 34.44
CA ASP A 421 -8.13 1.12 35.15
C ASP A 421 -8.65 2.46 35.68
#